data_AF-A0AB73W865-F1
#
_entry.id   AF-A0AB73W865-F1
#
_cell.length_a   1.000
_cell.length_b   1.000
_cell.length_c   1.000
_cell.angle_alpha   90.00
_cell.angle_beta   90.00
_cell.angle_gamma   90.00
#
_symmetry.space_group_name_H-M   'P 1'
#
loop_
_entity.id
_entity.type
_entity.pdbx_description
1 polymer ?
#
loop_
_entity_poly.entity_id
_entity_poly.type
_entity_poly.pdbx_seq_one_letter_code
_entity_poly.pdbx_strand_id
1 'polypeptide(L)'
;MFEPVARELGLSNDQAQKLAGLWPQLQEQMQNRQAESWGQQVEQWAADTKADKEIGGDKLTVSVGHAQKALDTFASKEFREFLDSTGLGNHPEMVRAFAKVGKLMSEDSFVTGQGNGSPKNDLVEAFYPSKK
;
A
#
# COMPACT_ATOMS: atom_id res chain seq x y z
N MET A 1 -17.17 -27.37 2.00
CA MET A 1 -18.23 -26.74 1.17
C MET A 1 -18.52 -27.52 -0.12
N PHE A 2 -17.52 -28.14 -0.76
CA PHE A 2 -17.70 -28.86 -2.04
C PHE A 2 -18.59 -30.12 -1.95
N GLU A 3 -18.36 -30.99 -0.98
CA GLU A 3 -19.04 -32.30 -0.88
C GLU A 3 -20.58 -32.25 -0.73
N PRO A 4 -21.18 -31.40 0.15
CA PRO A 4 -22.64 -31.30 0.22
C PRO A 4 -23.27 -30.75 -1.07
N VAL A 5 -22.61 -29.80 -1.74
CA VAL A 5 -23.06 -29.25 -3.03
C VAL A 5 -22.98 -30.30 -4.14
N ALA A 6 -21.91 -31.09 -4.18
CA ALA A 6 -21.77 -32.17 -5.15
C ALA A 6 -22.88 -33.24 -5.02
N ARG A 7 -23.28 -33.56 -3.79
CA ARG A 7 -24.41 -34.47 -3.52
C ARG A 7 -25.76 -33.87 -3.90
N GLU A 8 -25.99 -32.58 -3.60
CA GLU A 8 -27.21 -31.86 -4.01
C GLU A 8 -27.35 -31.79 -5.54
N LEU A 9 -26.23 -31.60 -6.25
CA LEU A 9 -26.17 -31.59 -7.71
C LEU A 9 -26.22 -32.99 -8.34
N GLY A 10 -26.28 -34.06 -7.53
CA GLY A 10 -26.40 -35.44 -8.02
C GLY A 10 -25.17 -35.94 -8.80
N LEU A 11 -23.98 -35.39 -8.52
CA LEU A 11 -22.76 -35.81 -9.21
C LEU A 11 -22.36 -37.24 -8.84
N SER A 12 -21.90 -38.01 -9.83
CA SER A 12 -21.24 -39.28 -9.55
C SER A 12 -19.90 -39.06 -8.85
N ASN A 13 -19.40 -40.08 -8.15
CA ASN A 13 -18.09 -40.01 -7.47
C ASN A 13 -16.97 -39.62 -8.44
N ASP A 14 -16.96 -40.17 -9.65
CA ASP A 14 -15.95 -39.86 -10.68
C ASP A 14 -16.05 -38.41 -11.17
N GLN A 15 -17.27 -37.87 -11.30
CA GLN A 15 -17.49 -36.47 -11.67
C GLN A 15 -17.04 -35.53 -10.55
N ALA A 16 -17.39 -35.85 -9.30
CA ALA A 16 -16.97 -35.10 -8.12
C ALA A 16 -15.45 -35.11 -7.95
N GLN A 17 -14.79 -36.25 -8.18
CA GLN A 17 -13.33 -36.38 -8.12
C GLN A 17 -12.64 -35.56 -9.21
N LYS A 18 -13.14 -35.59 -10.45
CA LYS A 18 -12.60 -34.76 -11.54
C LYS A 18 -12.68 -33.26 -11.21
N LEU A 19 -13.83 -32.79 -10.72
CA LEU A 19 -14.01 -31.38 -10.35
C LEU A 19 -13.16 -31.00 -9.13
N ALA A 20 -13.06 -31.85 -8.12
CA ALA A 20 -12.17 -31.63 -6.98
C ALA A 20 -10.70 -31.52 -7.42
N GLY A 21 -10.29 -32.30 -8.43
CA GLY A 21 -8.96 -32.24 -9.04
C GLY A 21 -8.64 -30.93 -9.75
N LEU A 22 -9.65 -30.14 -10.16
CA LEU A 22 -9.46 -28.80 -10.75
C LEU A 22 -9.25 -27.71 -9.70
N TRP A 23 -9.60 -27.98 -8.43
CA TRP A 23 -9.54 -26.97 -7.38
C TRP A 23 -8.13 -26.39 -7.14
N PRO A 24 -7.06 -27.19 -7.08
CA PRO A 24 -5.69 -26.65 -6.94
C PRO A 24 -5.30 -25.74 -8.11
N GLN A 25 -5.68 -26.10 -9.35
CA GLN A 25 -5.38 -25.32 -10.55
C GLN A 25 -6.15 -23.99 -10.56
N LEU A 26 -7.43 -24.01 -10.17
CA LEU A 26 -8.22 -22.79 -10.03
C LEU A 26 -7.67 -21.88 -8.93
N GLN A 27 -7.24 -22.46 -7.81
CA GLN A 27 -6.63 -21.71 -6.71
C GLN A 27 -5.32 -21.05 -7.16
N GLU A 28 -4.45 -21.77 -7.86
CA GLU A 28 -3.22 -21.24 -8.44
C GLU A 28 -3.52 -20.13 -9.46
N GLN A 29 -4.48 -20.33 -10.36
CA GLN A 29 -4.88 -19.32 -11.34
C GLN A 29 -5.41 -18.04 -10.67
N MET A 30 -6.22 -18.18 -9.62
CA MET A 30 -6.75 -17.04 -8.86
C MET A 30 -5.62 -16.28 -8.14
N GLN A 31 -4.66 -16.98 -7.55
CA GLN A 31 -3.48 -16.36 -6.94
C GLN A 31 -2.64 -15.61 -7.98
N ASN A 32 -2.39 -16.21 -9.14
CA ASN A 32 -1.64 -15.57 -10.22
C ASN A 32 -2.34 -14.31 -10.73
N ARG A 33 -3.66 -14.37 -10.96
CA ARG A 33 -4.43 -13.17 -11.34
C ARG A 33 -4.41 -12.08 -10.29
N GLN A 34 -4.43 -12.46 -9.00
CA GLN A 34 -4.34 -11.48 -7.92
C GLN A 34 -2.96 -10.80 -7.92
N ALA A 35 -1.88 -11.57 -8.11
CA ALA A 35 -0.53 -11.03 -8.22
C ALA A 35 -0.37 -10.13 -9.46
N GLU A 36 -0.89 -10.53 -10.61
CA GLU A 36 -0.89 -9.72 -11.84
C GLU A 36 -1.68 -8.42 -11.66
N SER A 37 -2.90 -8.50 -11.12
CA SER A 37 -3.73 -7.33 -10.83
C SER A 37 -3.05 -6.39 -9.82
N TRP A 38 -2.34 -6.94 -8.85
CA TRP A 38 -1.55 -6.14 -7.91
C TRP A 38 -0.38 -5.43 -8.60
N GLY A 39 0.37 -6.14 -9.45
CA GLY A 39 1.44 -5.54 -10.25
C GLY A 39 0.95 -4.37 -11.10
N GLN A 40 -0.17 -4.55 -11.81
CA GLN A 40 -0.82 -3.48 -12.58
C GLN A 40 -1.24 -2.30 -11.70
N GLN A 41 -1.74 -2.56 -10.50
CA GLN A 41 -2.12 -1.51 -9.56
C GLN A 41 -0.92 -0.68 -9.10
N VAL A 42 0.22 -1.33 -8.82
CA VAL A 42 1.48 -0.66 -8.44
C VAL A 42 2.02 0.18 -9.60
N GLU A 43 1.97 -0.34 -10.83
CA GLU A 43 2.35 0.41 -12.03
C GLU A 43 1.45 1.64 -12.25
N GLN A 44 0.13 1.46 -12.05
CA GLN A 44 -0.83 2.55 -12.15
C GLN A 44 -0.55 3.64 -11.12
N TRP A 45 -0.25 3.27 -9.86
CA TRP A 45 0.14 4.24 -8.84
C TRP A 45 1.38 5.04 -9.23
N ALA A 46 2.40 4.39 -9.80
CA ALA A 46 3.58 5.09 -10.28
C ALA A 46 3.25 6.07 -11.41
N ALA A 47 2.36 5.69 -12.33
CA ALA A 47 1.88 6.57 -13.40
C ALA A 47 1.08 7.76 -12.84
N ASP A 48 0.15 7.51 -11.91
CA ASP A 48 -0.68 8.52 -11.26
C ASP A 48 0.18 9.52 -10.46
N THR A 49 1.17 9.03 -9.71
CA THR A 49 2.12 9.88 -8.98
C THR A 49 2.91 10.78 -9.93
N LYS A 50 3.37 10.23 -11.06
CA LYS A 50 4.09 11.02 -12.09
C LYS A 50 3.18 12.06 -12.74
N ALA A 51 1.89 11.78 -12.89
CA ALA A 51 0.92 12.68 -13.51
C ALA A 51 0.25 13.66 -12.51
N ASP A 52 0.45 13.49 -11.21
CA ASP A 52 -0.17 14.31 -10.17
C ASP A 52 0.25 15.79 -10.28
N LYS A 53 -0.70 16.70 -10.11
CA LYS A 53 -0.48 18.15 -10.30
C LYS A 53 0.27 18.81 -9.14
N GLU A 54 0.23 18.21 -7.95
CA GLU A 54 0.89 18.72 -6.76
C GLU A 54 2.27 18.12 -6.56
N ILE A 55 2.41 16.81 -6.81
CA ILE A 55 3.65 16.07 -6.53
C ILE A 55 4.36 15.51 -7.76
N GLY A 56 3.68 15.45 -8.91
CA GLY A 56 4.21 14.92 -10.16
C GLY A 56 4.68 16.01 -11.13
N GLY A 57 4.80 15.65 -12.41
CA GLY A 57 5.25 16.54 -13.48
C GLY A 57 6.59 17.19 -13.15
N ASP A 58 6.69 18.51 -13.36
CA ASP A 58 7.89 19.30 -13.08
C ASP A 58 8.29 19.30 -11.59
N LYS A 59 7.35 18.97 -10.69
CA LYS A 59 7.58 18.91 -9.24
C LYS A 59 8.02 17.54 -8.76
N LEU A 60 8.02 16.53 -9.63
CA LEU A 60 8.28 15.14 -9.24
C LEU A 60 9.62 14.98 -8.53
N THR A 61 10.69 15.51 -9.11
CA THR A 61 12.04 15.41 -8.53
C THR A 61 12.11 16.04 -7.14
N VAL A 62 11.53 17.23 -6.95
CA VAL A 62 11.53 17.93 -5.66
C VAL A 62 10.67 17.18 -4.64
N SER A 63 9.50 16.71 -5.04
CA SER A 63 8.56 16.00 -4.16
C SER A 63 9.14 14.66 -3.69
N VAL A 64 9.73 13.89 -4.60
CA VAL A 64 10.45 12.65 -4.26
C VAL A 64 11.65 12.94 -3.36
N GLY A 65 12.41 14.00 -3.63
CA GLY A 65 13.52 14.41 -2.76
C GLY A 65 13.08 14.72 -1.33
N HIS A 66 11.98 15.43 -1.16
CA HIS A 66 11.38 15.66 0.17
C HIS A 66 10.89 14.35 0.80
N ALA A 67 10.18 13.51 0.05
CA ALA A 67 9.68 12.24 0.56
C ALA A 67 10.83 11.34 1.04
N GLN A 68 11.91 11.26 0.28
CA GLN A 68 13.11 10.52 0.63
C GLN A 68 13.73 11.04 1.92
N LYS A 69 13.88 12.37 2.06
CA LYS A 69 14.41 12.98 3.29
C LYS A 69 13.57 12.63 4.54
N ALA A 70 12.24 12.62 4.40
CA ALA A 70 11.34 12.23 5.47
C ALA A 70 11.50 10.76 5.85
N LEU A 71 11.59 9.86 4.86
CA LEU A 71 11.88 8.45 5.10
C LEU A 71 13.25 8.27 5.78
N ASP A 72 14.28 8.95 5.29
CA ASP A 72 15.65 8.97 5.84
C ASP A 72 15.72 9.38 7.31
N THR A 73 14.79 10.21 7.74
CA THR A 73 14.76 10.67 9.13
C THR A 73 13.86 9.80 10.03
N PHE A 74 12.70 9.36 9.54
CA PHE A 74 11.65 8.78 10.39
C PHE A 74 11.40 7.29 10.15
N ALA A 75 11.68 6.79 8.96
CA ALA A 75 11.40 5.39 8.64
C ALA A 75 12.50 4.48 9.19
N SER A 76 12.10 3.36 9.77
CA SER A 76 13.01 2.25 10.02
C SER A 76 13.40 1.56 8.71
N LYS A 77 14.33 0.60 8.79
CA LYS A 77 14.70 -0.23 7.64
C LYS A 77 13.53 -1.12 7.22
N GLU A 78 12.83 -1.70 8.18
CA GLU A 78 11.70 -2.60 7.98
C GLU A 78 10.53 -1.87 7.32
N PHE A 79 10.30 -0.60 7.68
CA PHE A 79 9.26 0.19 7.03
C PHE A 79 9.57 0.46 5.55
N ARG A 80 10.85 0.73 5.20
CA ARG A 80 11.25 0.86 3.79
C ARG A 80 11.04 -0.44 3.02
N GLU A 81 11.52 -1.54 3.57
CA GLU A 81 11.35 -2.87 2.96
C GLU A 81 9.87 -3.21 2.77
N PHE A 82 9.00 -2.81 3.70
CA PHE A 82 7.56 -2.93 3.55
C PHE A 82 7.02 -2.11 2.38
N LEU A 83 7.41 -0.84 2.24
CA LEU A 83 6.99 -0.01 1.11
C LEU A 83 7.49 -0.55 -0.24
N ASP A 84 8.73 -1.07 -0.27
CA ASP A 84 9.34 -1.62 -1.47
C ASP A 84 8.68 -2.94 -1.89
N SER A 85 8.46 -3.85 -0.93
CA SER A 85 7.85 -5.16 -1.19
C SER A 85 6.37 -5.09 -1.56
N THR A 86 5.65 -4.09 -1.05
CA THR A 86 4.23 -3.88 -1.37
C THR A 86 4.02 -2.99 -2.59
N GLY A 87 5.00 -2.17 -2.96
CA GLY A 87 4.86 -1.13 -3.98
C GLY A 87 4.12 0.12 -3.48
N LEU A 88 3.76 0.20 -2.20
CA LEU A 88 3.05 1.36 -1.61
C LEU A 88 3.87 2.65 -1.67
N GLY A 89 5.20 2.56 -1.81
CA GLY A 89 6.06 3.72 -2.06
C GLY A 89 5.69 4.48 -3.34
N ASN A 90 5.05 3.82 -4.32
CA ASN A 90 4.59 4.45 -5.56
C ASN A 90 3.22 5.11 -5.44
N HIS A 91 2.48 4.87 -4.35
CA HIS A 91 1.11 5.38 -4.18
C HIS A 91 1.10 6.92 -4.06
N PRO A 92 0.26 7.64 -4.82
CA PRO A 92 0.25 9.11 -4.83
C PRO A 92 0.13 9.73 -3.43
N GLU A 93 -0.79 9.24 -2.60
CA GLU A 93 -0.96 9.76 -1.25
C GLU A 93 0.21 9.45 -0.30
N MET A 94 0.93 8.33 -0.51
CA MET A 94 2.13 8.04 0.27
C MET A 94 3.23 9.05 -0.07
N VAL A 95 3.48 9.25 -1.37
CA VAL A 95 4.44 10.25 -1.83
C VAL A 95 4.03 11.65 -1.38
N ARG A 96 2.74 12.02 -1.46
CA ARG A 96 2.22 13.31 -1.00
C ARG A 96 2.46 13.54 0.48
N ALA A 97 2.15 12.55 1.32
CA ALA A 97 2.33 12.65 2.76
C ALA A 97 3.80 12.85 3.12
N PHE A 98 4.70 11.99 2.61
CA PHE A 98 6.12 12.10 2.90
C PHE A 98 6.76 13.35 2.28
N ALA A 99 6.35 13.75 1.08
CA ALA A 99 6.81 15.00 0.46
C ALA A 99 6.42 16.23 1.29
N LYS A 100 5.21 16.25 1.88
CA LYS A 100 4.78 17.32 2.80
C LYS A 100 5.64 17.35 4.06
N VAL A 101 5.91 16.19 4.68
CA VAL A 101 6.80 16.10 5.85
C VAL A 101 8.20 16.60 5.52
N GLY A 102 8.79 16.11 4.41
CA GLY A 102 10.14 16.53 4.01
C GLY A 102 10.25 18.00 3.61
N LYS A 103 9.17 18.56 3.05
CA LYS A 103 9.05 19.99 2.79
C LYS A 103 9.08 20.78 4.10
N LEU A 104 8.23 20.42 5.06
CA LEU A 104 8.19 21.05 6.39
C LEU A 104 9.55 20.96 7.08
N MET A 105 10.25 19.84 7.01
CA MET A 105 11.61 19.71 7.56
C MET A 105 12.60 20.67 6.90
N SER A 106 12.47 20.91 5.60
CA SER A 106 13.35 21.82 4.85
C SER A 106 13.01 23.30 5.12
N GLU A 107 11.74 23.60 5.39
CA GLU A 107 11.27 24.92 5.83
C GLU A 107 11.62 25.19 7.29
N ASP A 108 11.47 24.21 8.20
CA ASP A 108 11.86 24.33 9.62
C ASP A 108 13.37 24.38 9.82
N SER A 109 14.16 23.72 8.95
CA SER A 109 15.62 23.93 8.93
C SER A 109 15.97 25.41 8.64
N PHE A 110 15.05 26.15 8.00
CA PHE A 110 15.14 27.59 7.76
C PHE A 110 14.58 28.43 8.94
N VAL A 111 13.80 27.82 9.85
CA VAL A 111 13.08 28.48 10.97
C VAL A 111 13.56 28.01 12.36
N THR A 112 14.68 27.28 12.48
CA THR A 112 15.25 26.91 13.80
C THR A 112 15.77 28.08 14.66
N GLY A 113 15.43 29.32 14.31
CA GLY A 113 15.12 30.34 15.31
C GLY A 113 13.66 30.23 15.78
N GLN A 114 13.43 29.43 16.84
CA GLN A 114 12.31 29.56 17.81
C GLN A 114 10.96 28.89 17.48
N GLY A 115 10.55 27.90 18.30
CA GLY A 115 9.12 27.57 18.48
C GLY A 115 8.78 26.16 18.96
N ASN A 116 8.46 26.01 20.24
CA ASN A 116 7.91 24.81 20.88
C ASN A 116 6.54 24.39 20.31
N GLY A 117 6.29 23.07 20.22
CA GLY A 117 4.94 22.53 20.06
C GLY A 117 4.87 21.03 20.27
N SER A 118 4.49 20.58 21.48
CA SER A 118 4.19 19.17 21.79
C SER A 118 2.88 18.73 21.12
N PRO A 119 2.77 17.54 20.52
CA PRO A 119 1.46 16.98 20.16
C PRO A 119 0.88 16.20 21.34
N LYS A 120 -0.39 16.50 21.64
CA LYS A 120 -1.20 15.78 22.63
C LYS A 120 -1.57 14.38 22.11
N ASN A 121 -1.64 13.44 23.04
CA ASN A 121 -1.99 12.03 22.87
C ASN A 121 -3.39 11.83 22.24
N ASP A 122 -3.48 11.81 20.91
CA ASP A 122 -4.73 11.50 20.17
C ASP A 122 -4.56 10.37 19.13
N LEU A 123 -3.33 9.93 18.88
CA LEU A 123 -3.04 8.93 17.84
C LEU A 123 -3.53 7.53 18.22
N VAL A 124 -3.48 7.15 19.49
CA VAL A 124 -3.84 5.79 19.94
C VAL A 124 -5.35 5.52 19.78
N GLU A 125 -6.20 6.52 20.04
CA GLU A 125 -7.66 6.41 19.84
C GLU A 125 -8.05 6.41 18.36
N ALA A 126 -7.32 7.16 17.51
CA ALA A 126 -7.55 7.19 16.06
C ALA A 126 -7.23 5.85 15.37
N PHE A 127 -6.18 5.16 15.79
CA PHE A 127 -5.81 3.86 15.22
C PHE A 127 -6.62 2.68 15.78
N TYR A 128 -7.17 2.81 17.00
CA TYR A 128 -7.92 1.74 17.66
C TYR A 128 -9.19 2.26 18.34
N PRO A 129 -10.26 2.59 17.59
CA PRO A 129 -11.54 2.91 18.19
C PRO A 129 -12.11 1.68 18.91
N SER A 130 -12.18 1.73 20.23
CA SER A 130 -12.72 0.65 21.05
C SER A 130 -14.23 0.59 20.85
N LYS A 131 -14.72 -0.54 20.34
CA LYS A 131 -16.16 -0.80 20.19
C LYS A 131 -16.79 -0.90 21.59
N LYS A 132 -17.74 -0.01 21.90
CA LYS A 132 -18.73 -0.22 22.96
C LYS A 132 -19.94 -0.94 22.39
#